data_AF-A0A943NEH4-F1
#
_entry.id   AF-A0A943NEH4-F1
#
_cell.length_a   1.000
_cell.length_b   1.000
_cell.length_c   1.000
_cell.angle_alpha   90.00
_cell.angle_beta   90.00
_cell.angle_gamma   90.00
#
_symmetry.space_group_name_H-M   'P 1'
#
loop_
_entity.id
_entity.type
_entity.pdbx_description
1 polymer ?
#
loop_
_entity_poly.entity_id
_entity_poly.type
_entity_poly.pdbx_seq_one_letter_code
_entity_poly.pdbx_strand_id
1 'polypeptide(L)'
;MNKSDKNKKASWQQLIGIVFMVLTGAVCGLIMVRFLSGSDKEVSLGILAYAEIFIGLYATLIFHTLVHEAGHLVFGLLTGYGFCSFRIFSFMWVKDGEKLKLRRLSLAGTGGQCLMSPPDIKDGKMPFVLYNLGGSIMNAAVGALFLALYFICPNGSRTAPFVLLFAAVGFITAVMNGVPMRLGAVDNDGYNALAISKSSEAAEAFWVQLSIVGQSARGVRLKDMPEEWFRVPAEESMQNSIVAVRGVLACNRLMDEQKFNQADALMARMLAAESGMAGIHRGLLVCDRIYIELIGVARREAIEAMLTKAQAKFMKSMRRYPSVLRTEYALALLLEKNAARAEGIRAEFEKAAKSYPYPQETESEQQLICLALNKSRGRT
;
A
#
# COMPACT_ATOMS: atom_id res chain seq x y z
N MET A 1 22.40 -20.42 -17.11
CA MET A 1 20.98 -20.27 -17.51
C MET A 1 20.41 -21.68 -17.66
N ASN A 2 19.63 -22.15 -16.68
CA ASN A 2 19.17 -23.54 -16.63
C ASN A 2 18.03 -23.78 -17.64
N LYS A 3 18.12 -24.89 -18.39
CA LYS A 3 17.21 -25.28 -19.49
C LYS A 3 15.80 -25.72 -19.05
N SER A 4 15.36 -25.48 -17.80
CA SER A 4 14.09 -26.00 -17.26
C SER A 4 12.90 -25.04 -17.34
N ASP A 5 13.04 -23.80 -17.81
CA ASP A 5 11.95 -22.80 -17.78
C ASP A 5 11.00 -22.82 -19.00
N LYS A 6 11.12 -23.78 -19.93
CA LYS A 6 10.39 -23.74 -21.21
C LYS A 6 8.93 -24.26 -21.21
N ASN A 7 8.32 -24.59 -20.07
CA ASN A 7 6.92 -25.05 -20.06
C ASN A 7 6.17 -24.85 -18.72
N LYS A 8 6.29 -23.69 -18.08
CA LYS A 8 5.39 -23.35 -16.97
C LYS A 8 4.04 -22.92 -17.55
N LYS A 9 3.01 -23.77 -17.42
CA LYS A 9 1.61 -23.38 -17.68
C LYS A 9 1.31 -22.11 -16.89
N ALA A 10 0.61 -21.16 -17.51
CA ALA A 10 0.21 -19.94 -16.83
C ALA A 10 -0.57 -20.30 -15.56
N SER A 11 -0.23 -19.66 -14.43
CA SER A 11 -0.98 -19.87 -13.19
C SER A 11 -2.42 -19.41 -13.39
N TRP A 12 -3.37 -19.98 -12.64
CA TRP A 12 -4.77 -19.56 -12.71
C TRP A 12 -4.95 -18.05 -12.41
N GLN A 13 -4.08 -17.47 -11.58
CA GLN A 13 -4.01 -16.03 -11.32
C GLN A 13 -3.59 -15.23 -12.57
N GLN A 14 -2.61 -15.74 -13.33
CA GLN A 14 -2.22 -15.16 -14.61
C GLN A 14 -3.35 -15.26 -15.64
N LEU A 15 -4.13 -16.35 -15.62
CA LEU A 15 -5.31 -16.48 -16.47
C LEU A 15 -6.36 -15.40 -16.18
N ILE A 16 -6.61 -15.06 -14.91
CA ILE A 16 -7.50 -13.94 -14.53
C ILE A 16 -6.98 -12.61 -15.13
N GLY A 17 -5.67 -12.36 -15.03
CA GLY A 17 -5.05 -11.18 -15.64
C GLY A 17 -5.14 -11.15 -17.17
N ILE A 18 -5.03 -12.30 -17.83
CA ILE A 18 -5.22 -12.43 -19.28
C ILE A 18 -6.67 -12.16 -19.66
N VAL A 19 -7.63 -12.74 -18.93
CA VAL A 19 -9.07 -12.49 -19.12
C VAL A 19 -9.38 -11.00 -18.96
N PHE A 20 -8.79 -10.32 -17.98
CA PHE A 20 -8.90 -8.87 -17.82
C PHE A 20 -8.45 -8.11 -19.07
N MET A 21 -7.27 -8.41 -19.59
CA MET A 21 -6.73 -7.75 -20.79
C MET A 21 -7.60 -8.02 -22.02
N VAL A 22 -8.09 -9.26 -22.19
CA VAL A 22 -8.94 -9.64 -23.32
C VAL A 22 -10.31 -8.97 -23.25
N LEU A 23 -10.99 -8.99 -22.11
CA LEU A 23 -12.32 -8.38 -21.96
C LEU A 23 -12.25 -6.86 -22.11
N THR A 24 -11.28 -6.22 -21.47
CA THR A 24 -11.09 -4.77 -21.59
C THR A 24 -10.71 -4.40 -23.03
N GLY A 25 -9.81 -5.16 -23.65
CA GLY A 25 -9.42 -4.97 -25.05
C GLY A 25 -10.59 -5.16 -26.03
N ALA A 26 -11.45 -6.14 -25.81
CA ALA A 26 -12.64 -6.37 -26.62
C ALA A 26 -13.63 -5.20 -26.52
N VAL A 27 -13.91 -4.69 -25.31
CA VAL A 27 -14.76 -3.51 -25.13
C VAL A 27 -14.14 -2.27 -25.77
N CYS A 28 -12.84 -2.04 -25.58
CA CYS A 28 -12.12 -0.95 -26.27
C CYS A 28 -12.18 -1.08 -27.80
N GLY A 29 -12.06 -2.30 -28.33
CA GLY A 29 -12.19 -2.59 -29.76
C GLY A 29 -13.60 -2.30 -30.29
N LEU A 30 -14.64 -2.66 -29.54
CA LEU A 30 -16.03 -2.32 -29.88
C LEU A 30 -16.26 -0.80 -29.91
N ILE A 31 -15.68 -0.07 -28.96
CA ILE A 31 -15.68 1.41 -29.00
C ILE A 31 -15.00 1.87 -30.28
N MET A 32 -13.79 1.39 -30.58
CA MET A 32 -13.01 1.82 -31.75
C MET A 32 -13.76 1.59 -33.07
N VAL A 33 -14.34 0.40 -33.25
CA VAL A 33 -15.11 0.08 -34.47
C VAL A 33 -16.27 1.03 -34.64
N ARG A 34 -17.05 1.34 -33.58
CA ARG A 34 -18.19 2.27 -33.69
C ARG A 34 -17.79 3.69 -34.09
N PHE A 35 -16.62 4.15 -33.64
CA PHE A 35 -16.10 5.47 -34.02
C PHE A 35 -15.58 5.50 -35.46
N LEU A 36 -14.90 4.43 -35.89
CA LEU A 36 -14.35 4.36 -37.25
C LEU A 36 -15.38 4.01 -38.32
N SER A 37 -16.46 3.31 -37.97
CA SER A 37 -17.50 2.87 -38.94
C SER A 37 -18.44 4.00 -39.40
N GLY A 38 -18.40 5.16 -38.76
CA GLY A 38 -19.26 6.31 -39.07
C GLY A 38 -18.54 7.51 -39.70
N SER A 39 -17.26 7.37 -40.06
CA SER A 39 -16.40 8.49 -40.43
C SER A 39 -15.71 8.25 -41.77
N ASP A 40 -16.05 9.03 -42.80
CA ASP A 40 -15.15 9.17 -43.94
C ASP A 40 -13.81 9.73 -43.43
N LYS A 41 -12.73 9.07 -43.84
CA LYS A 41 -11.44 9.01 -43.15
C LYS A 41 -10.76 10.39 -43.00
N GLU A 42 -10.82 10.97 -41.81
CA GLU A 42 -9.80 11.89 -41.33
C GLU A 42 -8.98 11.27 -40.18
N VAL A 43 -7.65 11.39 -40.26
CA VAL A 43 -6.71 10.95 -39.22
C VAL A 43 -6.99 11.65 -37.88
N SER A 44 -7.50 12.88 -37.92
CA SER A 44 -7.93 13.68 -36.76
C SER A 44 -9.02 12.99 -35.92
N LEU A 45 -10.04 12.39 -36.56
CA LEU A 45 -11.13 11.68 -35.89
C LEU A 45 -10.65 10.38 -35.22
N GLY A 46 -9.68 9.69 -35.83
CA GLY A 46 -9.06 8.51 -35.23
C GLY A 46 -8.33 8.84 -33.92
N ILE A 47 -7.57 9.93 -33.90
CA ILE A 47 -6.85 10.40 -32.70
C ILE A 47 -7.83 10.76 -31.57
N LEU A 48 -8.92 11.46 -31.89
CA LEU A 48 -9.96 11.81 -30.91
C LEU A 48 -10.65 10.56 -30.34
N ALA A 49 -10.95 9.55 -31.17
CA ALA A 49 -11.52 8.28 -30.72
C ALA A 49 -10.59 7.54 -29.74
N TYR A 50 -9.29 7.48 -30.04
CA TYR A 50 -8.30 6.92 -29.12
C TYR A 50 -8.25 7.71 -27.81
N ALA A 51 -8.21 9.04 -27.88
CA ALA A 51 -8.21 9.89 -26.69
C ALA A 51 -9.44 9.66 -25.80
N GLU A 52 -10.63 9.57 -26.40
CA GLU A 52 -11.87 9.28 -25.68
C GLU A 52 -11.86 7.90 -25.00
N ILE A 53 -11.37 6.86 -25.69
CA ILE A 53 -11.23 5.51 -25.11
C ILE A 53 -10.25 5.55 -23.93
N PHE A 54 -9.09 6.18 -24.09
CA PHE A 54 -8.10 6.28 -23.02
C PHE A 54 -8.64 7.05 -21.82
N ILE A 55 -9.24 8.22 -22.05
CA ILE A 55 -9.85 9.03 -20.99
C ILE A 55 -10.96 8.25 -20.29
N GLY A 56 -11.83 7.58 -21.06
CA GLY A 56 -12.91 6.74 -20.53
C GLY A 56 -12.39 5.59 -19.67
N LEU A 57 -11.34 4.89 -20.12
CA LEU A 57 -10.71 3.80 -19.36
C LEU A 57 -10.10 4.31 -18.05
N TYR A 58 -9.31 5.38 -18.09
CA TYR A 58 -8.72 5.96 -16.87
C TYR A 58 -9.80 6.46 -15.91
N ALA A 59 -10.83 7.15 -16.41
CA ALA A 59 -11.96 7.60 -15.59
C ALA A 59 -12.68 6.41 -14.93
N THR A 60 -12.89 5.33 -15.68
CA THR A 60 -13.52 4.09 -15.16
C THR A 60 -12.68 3.44 -14.07
N LEU A 61 -11.35 3.35 -14.25
CA LEU A 61 -10.44 2.78 -13.27
C LEU A 61 -10.39 3.61 -11.97
N ILE A 62 -10.35 4.94 -12.10
CA ILE A 62 -10.39 5.87 -10.96
C ILE A 62 -11.73 5.72 -10.21
N PHE A 63 -12.83 5.70 -10.95
CA PHE A 63 -14.16 5.55 -10.39
C PHE A 63 -14.31 4.23 -9.62
N HIS A 64 -13.91 3.10 -10.20
CA HIS A 64 -14.01 1.81 -9.49
C HIS A 64 -13.02 1.69 -8.33
N THR A 65 -11.89 2.41 -8.35
CA THR A 65 -11.02 2.53 -7.17
C THR A 65 -11.75 3.27 -6.03
N LEU A 66 -12.43 4.38 -6.34
CA LEU A 66 -13.22 5.14 -5.36
C LEU A 66 -14.36 4.29 -4.77
N VAL A 67 -15.11 3.61 -5.63
CA VAL A 67 -16.21 2.72 -5.25
C VAL A 67 -15.71 1.58 -4.37
N HIS A 68 -14.55 1.00 -4.70
CA HIS A 68 -13.93 -0.06 -3.94
C HIS A 68 -13.58 0.37 -2.52
N GLU A 69 -12.83 1.46 -2.37
CA GLU A 69 -12.46 1.97 -1.05
C GLU A 69 -13.69 2.42 -0.25
N ALA A 70 -14.71 2.97 -0.91
CA ALA A 70 -15.99 3.31 -0.29
C ALA A 70 -16.74 2.06 0.19
N GLY A 71 -16.58 0.92 -0.48
CA GLY A 71 -17.10 -0.37 -0.03
C GLY A 71 -16.51 -0.77 1.32
N HIS A 72 -15.18 -0.74 1.49
CA HIS A 72 -14.55 -1.01 2.79
C HIS A 72 -15.08 -0.08 3.89
N LEU A 73 -15.26 1.21 3.57
CA LEU A 73 -15.82 2.19 4.51
C LEU A 73 -17.25 1.83 4.92
N VAL A 74 -18.15 1.63 3.96
CA VAL A 74 -19.56 1.33 4.22
C VAL A 74 -19.69 0.04 5.02
N PHE A 75 -19.06 -1.04 4.57
CA PHE A 75 -19.16 -2.33 5.24
C PHE A 75 -18.41 -2.37 6.57
N GLY A 76 -17.32 -1.64 6.72
CA GLY A 76 -16.64 -1.46 8.00
C GLY A 76 -17.51 -0.72 9.02
N LEU A 77 -18.17 0.37 8.62
CA LEU A 77 -19.10 1.09 9.51
C LEU A 77 -20.28 0.20 9.92
N LEU A 78 -20.84 -0.57 8.97
CA LEU A 78 -21.92 -1.52 9.25
C LEU A 78 -21.51 -2.63 10.23
N THR A 79 -20.23 -2.98 10.29
CA THR A 79 -19.68 -3.97 11.23
C THR A 79 -19.04 -3.35 12.48
N GLY A 80 -19.21 -2.05 12.71
CA GLY A 80 -18.77 -1.38 13.93
C GLY A 80 -17.33 -0.86 13.92
N TYR A 81 -16.66 -0.82 12.77
CA TYR A 81 -15.34 -0.21 12.64
C TYR A 81 -15.44 1.32 12.71
N GLY A 82 -14.45 1.95 13.33
CA GLY A 82 -14.32 3.40 13.37
C GLY A 82 -13.47 3.92 12.20
N PHE A 83 -13.96 4.89 11.45
CA PHE A 83 -13.21 5.51 10.35
C PHE A 83 -11.91 6.19 10.83
N CYS A 84 -10.78 5.88 10.18
CA CYS A 84 -9.48 6.53 10.43
C CYS A 84 -9.01 7.36 9.24
N SER A 85 -8.88 6.74 8.06
CA SER A 85 -8.45 7.46 6.86
C SER A 85 -8.98 6.86 5.56
N PHE A 86 -9.08 7.73 4.54
CA PHE A 86 -9.46 7.38 3.18
C PHE A 86 -8.46 8.02 2.23
N ARG A 87 -7.81 7.25 1.38
CA ARG A 87 -6.81 7.74 0.42
C ARG A 87 -7.17 7.33 -0.98
N ILE A 88 -6.95 8.26 -1.91
CA ILE A 88 -6.99 8.02 -3.35
C ILE A 88 -5.74 8.65 -3.95
N PHE A 89 -4.94 7.83 -4.63
CA PHE A 89 -3.60 8.17 -5.07
C PHE A 89 -2.75 8.72 -3.90
N SER A 90 -2.43 10.02 -3.95
CA SER A 90 -1.62 10.71 -2.95
C SER A 90 -2.44 11.57 -1.98
N PHE A 91 -3.74 11.77 -2.22
CA PHE A 91 -4.60 12.58 -1.38
C PHE A 91 -5.27 11.70 -0.34
N MET A 92 -5.10 12.06 0.93
CA MET A 92 -5.62 11.29 2.06
C MET A 92 -6.44 12.18 2.98
N TRP A 93 -7.67 11.77 3.27
CA TRP A 93 -8.51 12.34 4.30
C TRP A 93 -8.31 11.55 5.57
N VAL A 94 -7.80 12.18 6.62
CA VAL A 94 -7.55 11.56 7.93
C VAL A 94 -8.49 12.17 8.96
N LYS A 95 -9.09 11.33 9.79
CA LYS A 95 -9.87 11.75 10.95
C LYS A 95 -8.92 12.17 12.06
N ASP A 96 -9.04 13.42 12.49
CA ASP A 96 -8.29 14.01 13.59
C ASP A 96 -9.31 14.59 14.60
N GLY A 97 -9.57 13.83 15.66
CA GLY A 97 -10.69 14.05 16.56
C GLY A 97 -12.02 14.00 15.79
N GLU A 98 -12.77 15.10 15.81
CA GLU A 98 -14.04 15.25 15.08
C GLU A 98 -13.86 15.83 13.67
N LYS A 99 -12.66 16.26 13.28
CA LYS A 99 -12.41 16.95 12.01
C LYS A 99 -11.77 16.00 11.00
N LEU A 100 -12.08 16.22 9.73
CA LEU A 100 -11.37 15.60 8.62
C LEU A 100 -10.29 16.55 8.10
N LYS A 101 -9.04 16.09 8.03
CA LYS A 101 -7.92 16.84 7.48
C LYS A 101 -7.45 16.23 6.18
N LEU A 102 -7.27 17.07 5.17
CA LEU A 102 -6.64 16.68 3.91
C LEU A 102 -5.12 16.69 4.07
N ARG A 103 -4.50 15.55 3.78
CA ARG A 103 -3.08 15.26 3.88
C ARG A 103 -2.57 14.62 2.60
N ARG A 104 -1.25 14.47 2.48
CA ARG A 104 -0.61 13.82 1.35
C ARG A 104 0.27 12.66 1.78
N LEU A 105 0.01 11.49 1.19
CA LEU A 105 0.81 10.28 1.37
C LEU A 105 0.81 9.50 0.07
N SER A 106 1.99 9.20 -0.46
CA SER A 106 2.15 8.34 -1.64
C SER A 106 2.78 7.03 -1.20
N LEU A 107 2.06 5.92 -1.37
CA LEU A 107 2.56 4.57 -1.09
C LEU A 107 2.70 3.79 -2.39
N ALA A 108 3.89 3.27 -2.65
CA ALA A 108 4.16 2.47 -3.84
C ALA A 108 3.24 1.23 -3.87
N GLY A 109 2.61 0.99 -5.03
CA GLY A 109 1.79 -0.21 -5.25
C GLY A 109 0.33 -0.12 -4.82
N THR A 110 -0.18 1.07 -4.46
CA THR A 110 -1.59 1.25 -4.03
C THR A 110 -2.28 2.39 -4.77
N GLY A 111 -3.48 2.14 -5.31
CA GLY A 111 -4.30 3.15 -5.99
C GLY A 111 -5.25 3.89 -5.04
N GLY A 112 -5.73 3.18 -4.02
CA GLY A 112 -6.54 3.69 -2.93
C GLY A 112 -6.16 3.02 -1.61
N GLN A 113 -6.74 3.49 -0.51
CA GLN A 113 -6.66 2.85 0.79
C GLN A 113 -7.70 3.41 1.75
N CYS A 114 -8.61 2.58 2.24
CA CYS A 114 -9.46 2.85 3.39
C CYS A 114 -8.89 2.12 4.61
N LEU A 115 -8.55 2.87 5.65
CA LEU A 115 -8.19 2.28 6.94
C LEU A 115 -9.18 2.67 8.02
N MET A 116 -9.51 1.69 8.84
CA MET A 116 -10.45 1.83 9.94
C MET A 116 -9.92 1.13 11.18
N SER A 117 -10.22 1.71 12.35
CA SER A 117 -10.00 1.07 13.65
C SER A 117 -11.01 -0.05 13.85
N PRO A 118 -10.59 -1.22 14.34
CA PRO A 118 -11.48 -2.36 14.52
C PRO A 118 -12.37 -2.16 15.75
N PRO A 119 -13.55 -2.80 15.80
CA PRO A 119 -14.29 -2.92 17.05
C PRO A 119 -13.53 -3.81 18.05
N ASP A 120 -13.92 -3.72 19.32
CA ASP A 120 -13.42 -4.63 20.35
C ASP A 120 -13.75 -6.08 20.00
N ILE A 121 -12.84 -6.99 20.36
CA ILE A 121 -13.05 -8.43 20.18
C ILE A 121 -14.16 -8.88 21.14
N LYS A 122 -15.23 -9.46 20.60
CA LYS A 122 -16.32 -10.07 21.37
C LYS A 122 -16.28 -11.58 21.16
N ASP A 123 -16.29 -12.34 22.26
CA ASP A 123 -16.23 -13.81 22.24
C ASP A 123 -15.07 -14.38 21.39
N GLY A 124 -13.91 -13.71 21.46
CA GLY A 124 -12.72 -14.10 20.69
C GLY A 124 -12.81 -13.83 19.18
N LYS A 125 -13.83 -13.10 18.71
CA LYS A 125 -14.07 -12.83 17.28
C LYS A 125 -14.23 -11.34 17.00
N MET A 126 -13.83 -10.95 15.79
CA MET A 126 -14.03 -9.63 15.20
C MET A 126 -14.65 -9.80 13.81
N PRO A 127 -15.59 -8.93 13.38
CA PRO A 127 -16.20 -9.01 12.05
C PRO A 127 -15.26 -8.57 10.93
N PHE A 128 -14.45 -9.47 10.36
CA PHE A 128 -13.47 -9.13 9.31
C PHE A 128 -13.97 -9.31 7.87
N VAL A 129 -14.95 -10.20 7.63
CA VAL A 129 -15.33 -10.64 6.26
C VAL A 129 -15.88 -9.48 5.43
N LEU A 130 -16.89 -8.77 5.95
CA LEU A 130 -17.51 -7.64 5.24
C LEU A 130 -16.55 -6.45 5.11
N TYR A 131 -15.69 -6.22 6.10
CA TYR A 131 -14.66 -5.17 6.01
C TYR A 131 -13.70 -5.45 4.84
N ASN A 132 -13.15 -6.67 4.75
CA ASN A 132 -12.23 -7.03 3.66
C ASN A 132 -12.96 -7.12 2.32
N LEU A 133 -14.10 -7.80 2.22
CA LEU A 133 -14.77 -8.01 0.93
C LEU A 133 -15.64 -6.82 0.49
N GLY A 134 -15.78 -5.78 1.33
CA GLY A 134 -16.69 -4.66 1.08
C GLY A 134 -16.43 -3.94 -0.24
N GLY A 135 -15.16 -3.70 -0.59
CA GLY A 135 -14.80 -3.10 -1.87
C GLY A 135 -15.17 -3.96 -3.07
N SER A 136 -14.94 -5.27 -2.99
CA SER A 136 -15.32 -6.22 -4.03
C SER A 136 -16.83 -6.33 -4.21
N ILE A 137 -17.59 -6.36 -3.10
CA ILE A 137 -19.06 -6.37 -3.12
C ILE A 137 -19.59 -5.10 -3.79
N MET A 138 -19.06 -3.93 -3.42
CA MET A 138 -19.51 -2.66 -3.98
C MET A 138 -19.19 -2.54 -5.48
N ASN A 139 -18.00 -2.96 -5.92
CA ASN A 139 -17.67 -2.97 -7.34
C ASN A 139 -18.55 -3.92 -8.16
N ALA A 140 -18.89 -5.08 -7.62
CA ALA A 140 -19.82 -6.02 -8.28
C ALA A 140 -21.23 -5.42 -8.38
N ALA A 141 -21.74 -4.80 -7.32
CA ALA A 141 -23.05 -4.16 -7.30
C ALA A 141 -23.13 -3.00 -8.31
N VAL A 142 -22.11 -2.13 -8.32
CA VAL A 142 -22.03 -1.02 -9.26
C VAL A 142 -21.81 -1.52 -10.70
N GLY A 143 -21.01 -2.58 -10.90
CA GLY A 143 -20.86 -3.23 -12.20
C GLY A 143 -22.19 -3.78 -12.74
N ALA A 144 -22.99 -4.42 -11.89
CA ALA A 144 -24.32 -4.89 -12.24
C ALA A 144 -25.30 -3.74 -12.58
N LEU A 145 -25.22 -2.62 -11.85
CA LEU A 145 -25.98 -1.41 -12.18
C LEU A 145 -25.62 -0.89 -13.58
N PHE A 146 -24.33 -0.74 -13.90
CA PHE A 146 -23.91 -0.30 -15.23
C PHE A 146 -24.29 -1.30 -16.33
N LEU A 147 -24.27 -2.60 -16.04
CA LEU A 147 -24.74 -3.61 -16.99
C LEU A 147 -26.25 -3.47 -17.25
N ALA A 148 -27.05 -3.22 -16.23
CA ALA A 148 -28.48 -2.96 -16.40
C ALA A 148 -28.73 -1.67 -17.22
N LEU A 149 -27.98 -0.60 -16.94
CA LEU A 149 -28.05 0.65 -17.71
C LEU A 149 -27.65 0.47 -19.18
N TYR A 150 -26.72 -0.42 -19.48
CA TYR A 150 -26.32 -0.73 -20.85
C TYR A 150 -27.50 -1.25 -21.69
N PHE A 151 -28.33 -2.14 -21.14
CA PHE A 151 -29.49 -2.69 -21.85
C PHE A 151 -30.63 -1.68 -22.08
N ILE A 152 -30.60 -0.53 -21.40
CA ILE A 152 -31.57 0.56 -21.58
C ILE A 152 -31.04 1.60 -22.59
N CYS A 153 -29.76 1.54 -22.95
CA CYS A 153 -29.18 2.49 -23.89
C CYS A 153 -29.77 2.32 -25.31
N PRO A 154 -30.12 3.41 -26.01
CA PRO A 154 -30.60 3.34 -27.38
C PRO A 154 -29.60 2.66 -28.31
N ASN A 155 -30.11 1.91 -29.29
CA ASN A 155 -29.30 1.35 -30.36
C ASN A 155 -28.53 2.47 -31.08
N GLY A 156 -27.22 2.25 -31.29
CA GLY A 156 -26.34 3.26 -31.89
C GLY A 156 -25.84 4.35 -30.93
N SER A 157 -26.21 4.32 -29.64
CA SER A 157 -25.69 5.29 -28.68
C SER A 157 -24.15 5.24 -28.59
N ARG A 158 -23.53 6.44 -28.64
CA ARG A 158 -22.09 6.65 -28.41
C ARG A 158 -21.70 6.42 -26.93
N THR A 159 -22.65 6.49 -26.00
CA THR A 159 -22.41 6.29 -24.56
C THR A 159 -22.47 4.83 -24.15
N ALA A 160 -23.25 3.99 -24.85
CA ALA A 160 -23.45 2.58 -24.48
C ALA A 160 -22.13 1.79 -24.33
N PRO A 161 -21.14 1.93 -25.23
CA PRO A 161 -19.86 1.25 -25.07
C PRO A 161 -19.09 1.65 -23.81
N PHE A 162 -19.17 2.91 -23.37
CA PHE A 162 -18.57 3.38 -22.12
C PHE A 162 -19.32 2.84 -20.90
N VAL A 163 -20.65 2.80 -20.94
CA VAL A 163 -21.47 2.16 -19.89
C VAL A 163 -21.09 0.69 -19.74
N LEU A 164 -20.90 -0.03 -20.85
CA LEU A 164 -20.41 -1.40 -20.85
C LEU A 164 -18.99 -1.53 -20.29
N LEU A 165 -18.10 -0.56 -20.58
CA LEU A 165 -16.75 -0.50 -20.00
C LEU A 165 -16.80 -0.37 -18.48
N PHE A 166 -17.67 0.51 -17.95
CA PHE A 166 -17.90 0.63 -16.50
C PHE A 166 -18.41 -0.66 -15.89
N ALA A 167 -19.33 -1.37 -16.55
CA ALA A 167 -19.81 -2.67 -16.09
C ALA A 167 -18.68 -3.71 -16.03
N ALA A 168 -17.94 -3.85 -17.14
CA ALA A 168 -16.86 -4.82 -17.27
C ALA A 168 -15.75 -4.59 -16.24
N VAL A 169 -15.25 -3.36 -16.11
CA VAL A 169 -14.20 -3.02 -15.13
C VAL A 169 -14.70 -3.23 -13.70
N GLY A 170 -15.97 -2.96 -13.40
CA GLY A 170 -16.56 -3.21 -12.07
C GLY A 170 -16.52 -4.68 -11.69
N PHE A 171 -17.00 -5.56 -12.57
CA PHE A 171 -16.93 -7.00 -12.32
C PHE A 171 -15.51 -7.52 -12.23
N ILE A 172 -14.61 -7.06 -13.10
CA ILE A 172 -13.23 -7.55 -13.09
C ILE A 172 -12.51 -7.11 -11.81
N THR A 173 -12.65 -5.85 -11.39
CA THR A 173 -12.05 -5.38 -10.14
C THR A 173 -12.63 -6.08 -8.91
N ALA A 174 -13.93 -6.41 -8.93
CA ALA A 174 -14.55 -7.23 -7.88
C ALA A 174 -13.96 -8.64 -7.82
N VAL A 175 -13.74 -9.31 -8.95
CA VAL A 175 -13.12 -10.64 -9.00
C VAL A 175 -11.65 -10.57 -8.58
N MET A 176 -10.89 -9.61 -9.10
CA MET A 176 -9.46 -9.45 -8.84
C MET A 176 -9.13 -9.17 -7.38
N ASN A 177 -10.05 -8.60 -6.60
CA ASN A 177 -9.86 -8.36 -5.18
C ASN A 177 -10.65 -9.33 -4.29
N GLY A 178 -11.79 -9.84 -4.75
CA GLY A 178 -12.65 -10.74 -3.96
C GLY A 178 -12.22 -12.20 -4.01
N VAL A 179 -11.63 -12.65 -5.12
CA VAL A 179 -11.08 -14.02 -5.22
C VAL A 179 -9.70 -14.03 -4.55
N PRO A 180 -9.41 -14.96 -3.62
CA PRO A 180 -8.13 -14.99 -2.92
C PRO A 180 -6.92 -15.11 -3.86
N MET A 181 -6.15 -14.03 -4.00
CA MET A 181 -4.97 -13.98 -4.86
C MET A 181 -3.78 -13.36 -4.12
N ARG A 182 -2.60 -13.93 -4.40
CA ARG A 182 -1.31 -13.43 -3.92
C ARG A 182 -0.48 -13.05 -5.13
N LEU A 183 -0.27 -11.74 -5.33
CA LEU A 183 0.48 -11.21 -6.47
C LEU A 183 1.88 -10.81 -5.99
N GLY A 184 2.83 -11.76 -6.06
CA GLY A 184 4.13 -11.60 -5.43
C GLY A 184 4.00 -11.64 -3.89
N ALA A 185 4.41 -10.58 -3.21
CA ALA A 185 4.31 -10.45 -1.76
C ALA A 185 3.16 -9.52 -1.31
N VAL A 186 2.17 -9.29 -2.19
CA VAL A 186 0.97 -8.48 -1.90
C VAL A 186 -0.24 -9.40 -1.97
N ASP A 187 -1.01 -9.39 -0.89
CA ASP A 187 -2.27 -10.11 -0.76
C ASP A 187 -3.44 -9.17 -1.01
N ASN A 188 -4.41 -9.62 -1.79
CA ASN A 188 -5.66 -8.88 -2.00
C ASN A 188 -6.65 -9.15 -0.86
N ASP A 189 -7.78 -8.45 -0.87
CA ASP A 189 -8.73 -8.50 0.25
C ASP A 189 -9.36 -9.89 0.44
N GLY A 190 -9.62 -10.60 -0.66
CA GLY A 190 -10.09 -11.98 -0.63
C GLY A 190 -9.07 -12.90 0.03
N TYR A 191 -7.78 -12.69 -0.24
CA TYR A 191 -6.72 -13.45 0.40
C TYR A 191 -6.60 -13.09 1.88
N ASN A 192 -6.71 -11.81 2.24
CA ASN A 192 -6.75 -11.37 3.64
C ASN A 192 -7.90 -12.03 4.40
N ALA A 193 -9.11 -12.00 3.86
CA ALA A 193 -10.28 -12.65 4.45
C ALA A 193 -10.06 -14.17 4.61
N LEU A 194 -9.50 -14.84 3.60
CA LEU A 194 -9.17 -16.26 3.68
C LEU A 194 -8.11 -16.55 4.75
N ALA A 195 -7.04 -15.77 4.80
CA ALA A 195 -5.94 -15.93 5.75
C ALA A 195 -6.40 -15.75 7.20
N ILE A 196 -7.23 -14.73 7.46
CA ILE A 196 -7.84 -14.47 8.76
C ILE A 196 -8.79 -15.62 9.15
N SER A 197 -9.60 -16.12 8.22
CA SER A 197 -10.56 -17.21 8.51
C SER A 197 -9.89 -18.52 8.92
N LYS A 198 -8.63 -18.74 8.53
CA LYS A 198 -7.89 -19.98 8.76
C LYS A 198 -6.95 -19.94 9.97
N SER A 199 -6.72 -18.77 10.55
CA SER A 199 -5.74 -18.61 11.63
C SER A 199 -6.20 -17.57 12.65
N SER A 200 -6.37 -18.01 13.90
CA SER A 200 -6.64 -17.12 15.03
C SER A 200 -5.50 -16.13 15.26
N GLU A 201 -4.25 -16.54 15.02
CA GLU A 201 -3.08 -15.67 15.11
C GLU A 201 -3.12 -14.59 14.01
N ALA A 202 -3.55 -14.92 12.79
CA ALA A 202 -3.76 -13.93 11.73
C ALA A 202 -4.91 -12.97 12.06
N ALA A 203 -5.99 -13.46 12.68
CA ALA A 203 -7.09 -12.61 13.15
C ALA A 203 -6.63 -11.63 14.24
N GLU A 204 -5.85 -12.11 15.23
CA GLU A 204 -5.24 -11.26 16.26
C GLU A 204 -4.29 -10.23 15.64
N ALA A 205 -3.39 -10.67 14.75
CA ALA A 205 -2.43 -9.78 14.09
C ALA A 205 -3.13 -8.71 13.26
N PHE A 206 -4.20 -9.05 12.55
CA PHE A 206 -5.01 -8.09 11.80
C PHE A 206 -5.71 -7.09 12.73
N TRP A 207 -6.29 -7.55 13.83
CA TRP A 207 -6.90 -6.67 14.85
C TRP A 207 -5.86 -5.71 15.45
N VAL A 208 -4.67 -6.21 15.80
CA VAL A 208 -3.57 -5.39 16.32
C VAL A 208 -3.14 -4.34 15.30
N GLN A 209 -2.95 -4.73 14.04
CA GLN A 209 -2.53 -3.81 12.98
C GLN A 209 -3.53 -2.67 12.81
N LEU A 210 -4.83 -2.96 12.77
CA LEU A 210 -5.87 -1.93 12.64
C LEU A 210 -6.01 -1.09 13.93
N SER A 211 -5.76 -1.67 15.10
CA SER A 211 -5.75 -0.95 16.38
C SER A 211 -4.61 0.06 16.45
N ILE A 212 -3.42 -0.34 16.00
CA ILE A 212 -2.26 0.57 15.85
C ILE A 212 -2.59 1.70 14.89
N VAL A 213 -3.23 1.41 13.76
CA VAL A 213 -3.69 2.48 12.84
C VAL A 213 -4.66 3.43 13.55
N GLY A 214 -5.59 2.92 14.34
CA GLY A 214 -6.52 3.74 15.13
C GLY A 214 -5.81 4.66 16.12
N GLN A 215 -4.80 4.15 16.84
CA GLN A 215 -4.00 4.94 17.78
C GLN A 215 -3.09 5.94 17.06
N SER A 216 -2.50 5.54 15.93
CA SER A 216 -1.70 6.44 15.08
C SER A 216 -2.55 7.58 14.50
N ALA A 217 -3.80 7.34 14.11
CA ALA A 217 -4.69 8.41 13.67
C ALA A 217 -4.99 9.43 14.81
N ARG A 218 -4.86 9.01 16.07
CA ARG A 218 -5.00 9.86 17.26
C ARG A 218 -3.68 10.48 17.73
N GLY A 219 -2.59 10.30 16.98
CA GLY A 219 -1.29 10.89 17.31
C GLY A 219 -0.46 10.12 18.35
N VAL A 220 -0.83 8.88 18.69
CA VAL A 220 -0.09 8.07 19.67
C VAL A 220 1.11 7.40 19.00
N ARG A 221 2.29 7.50 19.62
CA ARG A 221 3.53 6.87 19.13
C ARG A 221 3.56 5.38 19.43
N LEU A 222 4.31 4.60 18.65
CA LEU A 222 4.36 3.14 18.78
C LEU A 222 4.91 2.71 20.14
N LYS A 223 5.91 3.43 20.66
CA LYS A 223 6.49 3.18 21.98
C LYS A 223 5.50 3.38 23.15
N ASP A 224 4.46 4.19 22.93
CA ASP A 224 3.44 4.53 23.93
C ASP A 224 2.19 3.64 23.82
N MET A 225 2.16 2.70 22.86
CA MET A 225 1.08 1.71 22.70
C MET A 225 1.32 0.47 23.58
N PRO A 226 0.30 -0.37 23.82
CA PRO A 226 0.45 -1.57 24.66
C PRO A 226 1.54 -2.52 24.15
N GLU A 227 2.39 -3.04 25.03
CA GLU A 227 3.56 -3.88 24.68
C GLU A 227 3.16 -5.18 24.00
N GLU A 228 2.03 -5.77 24.43
CA GLU A 228 1.52 -7.02 23.89
C GLU A 228 1.19 -6.95 22.40
N TRP A 229 0.93 -5.77 21.84
CA TRP A 229 0.69 -5.59 20.40
C TRP A 229 1.95 -5.89 19.56
N PHE A 230 3.13 -5.72 20.15
CA PHE A 230 4.42 -5.81 19.46
C PHE A 230 5.17 -7.11 19.76
N ARG A 231 4.45 -8.14 20.25
CA ARG A 231 5.00 -9.49 20.38
C ARG A 231 5.46 -10.00 19.03
N VAL A 232 6.72 -10.44 18.98
CA VAL A 232 7.31 -10.98 17.76
C VAL A 232 6.77 -12.39 17.51
N PRO A 233 6.16 -12.67 16.34
CA PRO A 233 5.67 -14.00 16.02
C PRO A 233 6.81 -15.02 15.82
N ALA A 234 6.46 -16.31 15.86
CA ALA A 234 7.37 -17.38 15.45
C ALA A 234 7.70 -17.29 13.94
N GLU A 235 8.87 -17.77 13.53
CA GLU A 235 9.34 -17.63 12.14
C GLU A 235 8.43 -18.36 11.15
N GLU A 236 7.92 -19.52 11.54
CA GLU A 236 6.98 -20.32 10.77
C GLU A 236 5.64 -19.59 10.59
N SER A 237 5.15 -18.91 11.64
CA SER A 237 3.90 -18.14 11.54
C SER A 237 4.03 -16.95 10.57
N MET A 238 5.23 -16.39 10.42
CA MET A 238 5.49 -15.26 9.53
C MET A 238 5.46 -15.60 8.04
N GLN A 239 5.20 -16.86 7.65
CA GLN A 239 4.80 -17.18 6.26
C GLN A 239 3.44 -16.55 5.90
N ASN A 240 2.60 -16.30 6.90
CA ASN A 240 1.41 -15.48 6.74
C ASN A 240 1.80 -14.00 6.74
N SER A 241 1.42 -13.28 5.67
CA SER A 241 1.79 -11.87 5.46
C SER A 241 1.24 -10.95 6.55
N ILE A 242 0.01 -11.20 7.02
CA ILE A 242 -0.64 -10.44 8.09
C ILE A 242 0.11 -10.63 9.40
N VAL A 243 0.52 -11.87 9.70
CA VAL A 243 1.31 -12.17 10.91
C VAL A 243 2.70 -11.55 10.83
N ALA A 244 3.35 -11.60 9.66
CA ALA A 244 4.66 -10.99 9.45
C ALA A 244 4.68 -9.48 9.76
N VAL A 245 3.55 -8.77 9.55
CA VAL A 245 3.44 -7.35 9.90
C VAL A 245 3.62 -7.09 11.40
N ARG A 246 3.24 -7.99 12.31
CA ARG A 246 3.53 -7.82 13.75
C ARG A 246 5.02 -7.76 14.04
N GLY A 247 5.82 -8.60 13.37
CA GLY A 247 7.28 -8.54 13.51
C GLY A 247 7.85 -7.21 12.99
N VAL A 248 7.32 -6.71 11.87
CA VAL A 248 7.71 -5.37 11.34
C VAL A 248 7.35 -4.27 12.34
N LEU A 249 6.15 -4.31 12.91
CA LEU A 249 5.71 -3.35 13.92
C LEU A 249 6.59 -3.41 15.17
N ALA A 250 7.03 -4.59 15.59
CA ALA A 250 7.98 -4.75 16.70
C ALA A 250 9.32 -4.07 16.39
N CYS A 251 9.87 -4.21 15.18
CA CYS A 251 11.05 -3.46 14.73
C CYS A 251 10.80 -1.95 14.80
N ASN A 252 9.67 -1.48 14.29
CA ASN A 252 9.33 -0.06 14.27
C ASN A 252 9.20 0.53 15.68
N ARG A 253 8.64 -0.24 16.62
CA ARG A 253 8.58 0.16 18.03
C ARG A 253 9.96 0.24 18.65
N LEU A 254 10.84 -0.74 18.41
CA LEU A 254 12.21 -0.71 18.93
C LEU A 254 13.00 0.49 18.38
N MET A 255 12.75 0.88 17.12
CA MET A 255 13.29 2.12 16.55
C MET A 255 12.75 3.37 17.25
N ASP A 256 11.45 3.42 17.53
CA ASP A 256 10.78 4.52 18.22
C ASP A 256 11.25 4.66 19.69
N GLU A 257 11.57 3.53 20.34
CA GLU A 257 12.20 3.43 21.65
C GLU A 257 13.72 3.66 21.63
N GLN A 258 14.32 3.79 20.45
CA GLN A 258 15.76 3.94 20.23
C GLN A 258 16.60 2.76 20.78
N LYS A 259 16.01 1.57 20.90
CA LYS A 259 16.69 0.32 21.27
C LYS A 259 17.42 -0.29 20.06
N PHE A 260 18.36 0.46 19.49
CA PHE A 260 18.96 0.16 18.18
C PHE A 260 19.59 -1.23 18.06
N ASN A 261 20.29 -1.71 19.09
CA ASN A 261 20.91 -3.04 19.06
C ASN A 261 19.86 -4.16 18.96
N GLN A 262 18.73 -4.03 19.67
CA GLN A 262 17.64 -5.00 19.60
C GLN A 262 16.91 -4.89 18.26
N ALA A 263 16.71 -3.66 17.78
CA ALA A 263 16.09 -3.40 16.49
C ALA A 263 16.90 -4.02 15.33
N ASP A 264 18.21 -3.79 15.27
CA ASP A 264 19.08 -4.34 14.22
C ASP A 264 19.12 -5.87 14.24
N ALA A 265 19.25 -6.47 15.43
CA ALA A 265 19.24 -7.93 15.58
C ALA A 265 17.93 -8.55 15.07
N LEU A 266 16.78 -7.96 15.44
CA LEU A 266 15.47 -8.43 14.98
C LEU A 266 15.30 -8.23 13.47
N MET A 267 15.66 -7.07 12.93
CA MET A 267 15.58 -6.79 11.50
C MET A 267 16.50 -7.71 10.68
N ALA A 268 17.70 -7.98 11.17
CA ALA A 268 18.63 -8.92 10.53
C ALA A 268 18.02 -10.32 10.41
N ARG A 269 17.44 -10.83 11.50
CA ARG A 269 16.74 -12.13 11.52
C ARG A 269 15.57 -12.14 10.55
N MET A 270 14.71 -11.13 10.60
CA MET A 270 13.53 -11.04 9.73
C MET A 270 13.86 -10.90 8.24
N LEU A 271 14.95 -10.20 7.90
CA LEU A 271 15.39 -10.06 6.51
C LEU A 271 16.06 -11.32 5.98
N ALA A 272 16.71 -12.11 6.85
CA ALA A 272 17.34 -13.38 6.50
C ALA A 272 16.30 -14.52 6.33
N ALA A 273 15.22 -14.50 7.11
CA ALA A 273 14.14 -15.48 7.00
C ALA A 273 13.32 -15.30 5.71
N GLU A 274 12.99 -16.41 5.06
CA GLU A 274 11.90 -16.44 4.08
C GLU A 274 10.59 -16.21 4.83
N SER A 275 9.80 -15.21 4.44
CA SER A 275 8.55 -14.85 5.12
C SER A 275 7.56 -14.24 4.13
N GLY A 276 6.29 -14.15 4.53
CA GLY A 276 5.23 -13.47 3.77
C GLY A 276 5.33 -11.93 3.80
N MET A 277 6.46 -11.37 4.28
CA MET A 277 6.65 -9.93 4.42
C MET A 277 6.61 -9.22 3.07
N ALA A 278 5.72 -8.23 2.94
CA ALA A 278 5.64 -7.40 1.74
C ALA A 278 6.95 -6.66 1.44
N GLY A 279 7.26 -6.50 0.16
CA GLY A 279 8.50 -5.85 -0.29
C GLY A 279 8.69 -4.42 0.23
N ILE A 280 7.59 -3.69 0.47
CA ILE A 280 7.64 -2.35 1.08
C ILE A 280 8.21 -2.41 2.50
N HIS A 281 7.78 -3.36 3.33
CA HIS A 281 8.31 -3.52 4.68
C HIS A 281 9.77 -3.94 4.66
N ARG A 282 10.15 -4.88 3.78
CA ARG A 282 11.55 -5.27 3.60
C ARG A 282 12.43 -4.06 3.26
N GLY A 283 12.00 -3.23 2.31
CA GLY A 283 12.74 -2.02 1.92
C GLY A 283 12.89 -0.99 3.05
N LEU A 284 11.84 -0.81 3.86
CA LEU A 284 11.87 0.09 5.03
C LEU A 284 12.77 -0.44 6.15
N LEU A 285 12.70 -1.74 6.47
CA LEU A 285 13.60 -2.34 7.47
C LEU A 285 15.07 -2.22 7.04
N VAL A 286 15.38 -2.35 5.75
CA VAL A 286 16.75 -2.10 5.25
C VAL A 286 17.16 -0.64 5.45
N CYS A 287 16.27 0.33 5.24
CA CYS A 287 16.54 1.74 5.55
C CYS A 287 16.86 1.96 7.04
N ASP A 288 16.15 1.29 7.94
CA ASP A 288 16.39 1.39 9.38
C ASP A 288 17.72 0.74 9.79
N ARG A 289 18.05 -0.43 9.23
CA ARG A 289 19.37 -1.07 9.46
C ARG A 289 20.53 -0.24 8.96
N ILE A 290 20.42 0.35 7.75
CA ILE A 290 21.44 1.28 7.22
C ILE A 290 21.67 2.42 8.20
N TYR A 291 20.58 2.98 8.74
CA TYR A 291 20.67 4.07 9.70
C TYR A 291 21.32 3.67 11.02
N ILE A 292 20.94 2.53 11.58
CA ILE A 292 21.56 2.00 12.80
C ILE A 292 23.08 1.84 12.61
N GLU A 293 23.49 1.25 11.48
CA GLU A 293 24.92 1.10 11.17
C GLU A 293 25.61 2.47 11.08
N LEU A 294 25.00 3.47 10.45
CA LEU A 294 25.54 4.84 10.31
C LEU A 294 25.74 5.56 11.65
N ILE A 295 24.78 5.46 12.57
CA ILE A 295 24.90 6.12 13.88
C ILE A 295 25.75 5.31 14.88
N GLY A 296 25.92 4.01 14.63
CA GLY A 296 26.73 3.09 15.42
C GLY A 296 28.20 3.08 15.00
N VAL A 297 28.65 1.93 14.48
CA VAL A 297 30.05 1.63 14.11
C VAL A 297 30.43 2.30 12.78
N ALA A 298 29.46 2.55 11.91
CA ALA A 298 29.61 3.19 10.60
C ALA A 298 30.55 2.43 9.64
N ARG A 299 30.45 1.09 9.58
CA ARG A 299 31.23 0.29 8.63
C ARG A 299 30.72 0.51 7.22
N ARG A 300 31.55 1.15 6.39
CA ARG A 300 31.23 1.47 4.99
C ARG A 300 30.80 0.25 4.19
N GLU A 301 31.53 -0.86 4.30
CA GLU A 301 31.24 -2.11 3.58
C GLU A 301 29.86 -2.68 3.92
N ALA A 302 29.46 -2.64 5.19
CA ALA A 302 28.15 -3.11 5.62
C ALA A 302 27.01 -2.24 5.07
N ILE A 303 27.21 -0.92 5.02
CA ILE A 303 26.24 0.02 4.44
C ILE A 303 26.11 -0.18 2.93
N GLU A 304 27.24 -0.27 2.22
CA GLU A 304 27.26 -0.49 0.77
C GLU A 304 26.65 -1.84 0.38
N ALA A 305 26.84 -2.89 1.18
CA ALA A 305 26.20 -4.19 0.99
C ALA A 305 24.67 -4.12 1.08
N MET A 306 24.12 -3.24 1.93
CA MET A 306 22.67 -3.02 2.05
C MET A 306 22.12 -2.10 0.94
N LEU A 307 22.93 -1.17 0.42
CA LEU A 307 22.58 -0.24 -0.66
C LEU A 307 22.65 -0.87 -2.07
N THR A 308 22.00 -2.02 -2.22
CA THR A 308 21.87 -2.70 -3.51
C THR A 308 21.12 -1.85 -4.55
N LYS A 309 21.24 -2.18 -5.84
CA LYS A 309 20.45 -1.53 -6.91
C LYS A 309 18.93 -1.61 -6.66
N ALA A 310 18.46 -2.70 -6.07
CA ALA A 310 17.05 -2.88 -5.71
C ALA A 310 16.64 -1.93 -4.58
N GLN A 311 17.46 -1.80 -3.54
CA GLN A 311 17.22 -0.87 -2.44
C GLN A 311 17.25 0.59 -2.91
N ALA A 312 18.20 0.97 -3.76
CA ALA A 312 18.25 2.32 -4.34
C ALA A 312 16.98 2.64 -5.17
N LYS A 313 16.50 1.67 -5.95
CA LYS A 313 15.24 1.81 -6.70
C LYS A 313 14.04 1.96 -5.76
N PHE A 314 14.00 1.19 -4.68
CA PHE A 314 12.96 1.29 -3.64
C PHE A 314 12.95 2.68 -3.00
N MET A 315 14.10 3.15 -2.50
CA MET A 315 14.23 4.48 -1.88
C MET A 315 13.79 5.59 -2.84
N LYS A 316 14.18 5.51 -4.12
CA LYS A 316 13.72 6.46 -5.16
C LYS A 316 12.20 6.47 -5.34
N SER A 317 11.55 5.30 -5.29
CA SER A 317 10.09 5.19 -5.37
C SER A 317 9.37 5.77 -4.14
N MET A 318 10.05 5.77 -3.00
CA MET A 318 9.57 6.23 -1.70
C MET A 318 10.27 7.53 -1.24
N ARG A 319 10.79 8.34 -2.18
CA ARG A 319 11.66 9.51 -1.91
C ARG A 319 11.10 10.60 -0.99
N ARG A 320 9.80 10.58 -0.71
CA ARG A 320 9.13 11.53 0.21
C ARG A 320 8.68 10.87 1.52
N TYR A 321 9.00 9.61 1.71
CA TYR A 321 8.62 8.86 2.90
C TYR A 321 9.57 9.22 4.06
N PRO A 322 9.06 9.51 5.27
CA PRO A 322 9.88 10.02 6.37
C PRO A 322 11.13 9.20 6.69
N SER A 323 11.02 7.88 6.83
CA SER A 323 12.19 7.02 7.15
C SER A 323 13.21 6.91 6.01
N VAL A 324 12.77 7.04 4.75
CA VAL A 324 13.68 7.11 3.59
C VAL A 324 14.48 8.42 3.64
N LEU A 325 13.80 9.55 3.85
CA LEU A 325 14.45 10.86 3.98
C LEU A 325 15.40 10.90 5.19
N ARG A 326 15.01 10.35 6.34
CA ARG A 326 15.90 10.17 7.50
C ARG A 326 17.16 9.38 7.12
N THR A 327 17.00 8.29 6.36
CA THR A 327 18.14 7.44 5.95
C THR A 327 19.05 8.17 4.98
N GLU A 328 18.50 8.85 3.98
CA GLU A 328 19.28 9.63 3.01
C GLU A 328 20.01 10.79 3.69
N TYR A 329 19.38 11.44 4.68
CA TYR A 329 20.01 12.46 5.51
C TYR A 329 21.25 11.91 6.23
N ALA A 330 21.09 10.78 6.94
CA ALA A 330 22.18 10.15 7.67
C ALA A 330 23.31 9.69 6.73
N LEU A 331 22.99 9.15 5.55
CA LEU A 331 23.97 8.79 4.52
C LEU A 331 24.79 10.01 4.06
N ALA A 332 24.10 11.08 3.67
CA ALA A 332 24.74 12.31 3.20
C ALA A 332 25.64 12.93 4.29
N LEU A 333 25.16 12.95 5.54
CA LEU A 333 25.86 13.59 6.65
C LEU A 333 27.04 12.76 7.18
N LEU A 334 26.80 11.47 7.45
CA LEU A 334 27.74 10.63 8.22
C LEU A 334 28.69 9.85 7.33
N LEU A 335 28.23 9.34 6.19
CA LEU A 335 29.06 8.54 5.28
C LEU A 335 29.74 9.42 4.22
N GLU A 336 28.96 10.25 3.53
CA GLU A 336 29.46 11.08 2.43
C GLU A 336 30.13 12.38 2.90
N LYS A 337 29.90 12.77 4.16
CA LYS A 337 30.37 14.03 4.74
C LYS A 337 29.95 15.27 3.93
N ASN A 338 28.77 15.20 3.29
CA ASN A 338 28.23 16.24 2.43
C ASN A 338 27.13 17.04 3.17
N ALA A 339 27.54 18.08 3.88
CA ALA A 339 26.63 18.92 4.66
C ALA A 339 25.57 19.64 3.79
N ALA A 340 25.95 20.10 2.60
CA ALA A 340 25.02 20.79 1.69
C ALA A 340 23.89 19.85 1.22
N ARG A 341 24.23 18.61 0.86
CA ARG A 341 23.23 17.58 0.51
C ARG A 341 22.36 17.23 1.71
N ALA A 342 22.96 17.02 2.88
CA ALA A 342 22.21 16.70 4.09
C ALA A 342 21.19 17.80 4.44
N GLU A 343 21.56 19.08 4.34
CA GLU A 343 20.65 20.19 4.60
C GLU A 343 19.50 20.25 3.57
N GLY A 344 19.80 19.99 2.29
CA GLY A 344 18.76 19.85 1.25
C GLY A 344 17.74 18.76 1.59
N ILE A 345 18.20 17.58 2.02
CA ILE A 345 17.32 16.46 2.41
C ILE A 345 16.52 16.81 3.67
N ARG A 346 17.12 17.50 4.64
CA ARG A 346 16.41 17.96 5.83
C ARG A 346 15.26 18.92 5.48
N ALA A 347 15.51 19.87 4.59
CA ALA A 347 14.45 20.77 4.11
C ALA A 347 13.33 20.00 3.38
N GLU A 348 13.67 18.96 2.62
CA GLU A 348 12.68 18.07 2.02
C GLU A 348 11.87 17.27 3.06
N PHE A 349 12.52 16.78 4.11
CA PHE A 349 11.86 16.14 5.25
C PHE A 349 10.87 17.08 5.94
N GLU A 350 11.28 18.29 6.28
CA GLU A 350 10.41 19.28 6.92
C GLU A 350 9.21 19.64 6.04
N LYS A 351 9.40 19.70 4.72
CA LYS A 351 8.31 19.91 3.75
C LYS A 351 7.36 18.72 3.68
N ALA A 352 7.89 17.49 3.63
CA ALA A 352 7.09 16.27 3.63
C ALA A 352 6.27 16.15 4.93
N ALA A 353 6.90 16.35 6.09
CA ALA A 353 6.31 16.23 7.42
C ALA A 353 5.08 17.13 7.60
N LYS A 354 5.10 18.37 7.10
CA LYS A 354 3.95 19.30 7.15
C LYS A 354 2.67 18.74 6.51
N SER A 355 2.83 17.91 5.48
CA SER A 355 1.70 17.32 4.73
C SER A 355 1.43 15.86 5.07
N TYR A 356 2.31 15.23 5.85
CA TYR A 356 2.23 13.82 6.22
C TYR A 356 1.04 13.56 7.16
N PRO A 357 0.34 12.42 7.01
CA PRO A 357 -0.88 12.15 7.76
C PRO A 357 -0.68 11.85 9.25
N TYR A 358 0.50 11.38 9.66
CA TYR A 358 0.77 10.90 11.02
C TYR A 358 1.92 11.70 11.67
N PRO A 359 1.63 12.84 12.32
CA PRO A 359 2.66 13.74 12.87
C PRO A 359 3.61 13.06 13.86
N GLN A 360 3.09 12.12 14.65
CA GLN A 360 3.86 11.38 15.65
C GLN A 360 4.93 10.45 15.02
N GLU A 361 4.68 9.93 13.80
CA GLU A 361 5.71 9.20 13.06
C GLU A 361 6.82 10.17 12.61
N THR A 362 6.44 11.35 12.08
CA THR A 362 7.44 12.35 11.68
C THR A 362 8.21 12.93 12.86
N GLU A 363 7.61 12.99 14.05
CA GLU A 363 8.29 13.37 15.29
C GLU A 363 9.36 12.34 15.65
N SER A 364 9.04 11.05 15.57
CA SER A 364 10.00 9.96 15.79
C SER A 364 11.17 10.05 14.81
N GLU A 365 10.91 10.21 13.52
CA GLU A 365 11.95 10.35 12.50
C GLU A 365 12.79 11.62 12.68
N GLN A 366 12.18 12.72 13.13
CA GLN A 366 12.89 13.96 13.43
C GLN A 366 13.88 13.77 14.60
N GLN A 367 13.52 12.98 15.62
CA GLN A 367 14.44 12.63 16.71
C GLN A 367 15.64 11.85 16.19
N LEU A 368 15.42 10.92 15.26
CA LEU A 368 16.49 10.16 14.62
C LEU A 368 17.38 11.06 13.72
N ILE A 369 16.83 12.05 13.02
CA ILE A 369 17.61 13.07 12.30
C ILE A 369 18.51 13.84 13.28
N CYS A 370 17.98 14.26 14.43
CA CYS A 370 18.74 14.96 15.46
C CYS A 370 19.87 14.09 16.04
N LEU A 371 19.64 12.79 16.24
CA LEU A 371 20.69 11.86 16.70
C LEU A 371 21.85 11.75 15.70
N ALA A 372 21.54 11.67 14.40
CA ALA A 372 22.57 11.65 13.37
C ALA A 372 23.40 12.95 13.36
N LEU A 373 22.76 14.10 13.58
CA LEU A 373 23.44 15.39 13.71
C LEU A 373 24.32 15.47 14.97
N ASN A 374 23.85 14.95 16.10
CA ASN A 374 24.64 14.90 17.32
C ASN A 374 25.88 14.00 17.15
N LYS A 375 25.70 12.83 16.54
CA LYS A 375 26.80 11.93 16.16
C LYS A 375 27.82 12.62 15.27
N SER A 376 27.39 13.38 14.25
CA SER A 376 28.32 14.09 13.36
C SER A 376 29.14 15.18 14.07
N ARG A 377 28.64 15.67 15.22
CA ARG A 377 29.28 16.67 16.08
C ARG A 377 30.09 16.07 17.24
N GLY A 378 30.17 14.74 17.33
CA GLY A 378 30.84 14.05 18.44
C GLY A 378 30.10 14.15 19.78
N ARG A 379 28.80 14.43 19.78
CA ARG A 379 27.95 14.47 20.97
C ARG A 379 27.18 13.15 21.04
N THR A 380 27.49 12.31 22.02
CA THR A 380 26.77 11.06 22.30
C THR A 380 25.61 11.30 23.24
#